data_AF-A0A2V8X8I5-F1
#
_entry.id   AF-A0A2V8X8I5-F1
#
_cell.length_a   1.000
_cell.length_b   1.000
_cell.length_c   1.000
_cell.angle_alpha   90.00
_cell.angle_beta   90.00
_cell.angle_gamma   90.00
#
_symmetry.space_group_name_H-M   'P 1'
#
loop_
_entity.id
_entity.type
_entity.pdbx_description
1 polymer ?
#
loop_
_entity_poly.entity_id
_entity_poly.type
_entity_poly.pdbx_seq_one_letter_code
_entity_poly.pdbx_strand_id
1 'polypeptide(L)'
;MPALPRGKKLVLKDGTFQMVRDYRRNAERVRYLSSERGDWEEIPAAMVDWDATAKAATAEQAEEDALAKKIHAQEQAQKIETMMDVDASLQVAPDVFLPPGEGMFLIEGKSVRPLEQVGSQVKTDKKQFLKQVLSPIPIVPSKRNVEILGNKASIRVTSGQAEFYLREAPPDPDRTTPIVKSSRPGESGPEVELVRATVKGNKRQLESIRSLFGEQLEEKRNSISIQRWEIAPTVFRFTISEPLPPGEYALAEILPDGMNLYVWDFGVDGTTGAKATAPAKKN
;
A
#
# COMPACT_ATOMS: atom_id res chain seq x y z
N MET A 1 -22.27 10.60 25.11
CA MET A 1 -23.73 10.60 24.84
C MET A 1 -23.93 10.86 23.36
N PRO A 2 -24.75 10.10 22.62
CA PRO A 2 -24.97 10.37 21.20
C PRO A 2 -25.64 11.74 21.05
N ALA A 3 -25.09 12.60 20.18
CA ALA A 3 -25.72 13.87 19.85
C ALA A 3 -27.05 13.60 19.14
N LEU A 4 -28.14 14.15 19.67
CA LEU A 4 -29.45 14.06 19.06
C LEU A 4 -29.41 14.79 17.70
N PRO A 5 -30.01 14.24 16.63
CA PRO A 5 -30.08 14.92 15.34
C PRO A 5 -30.74 16.28 15.53
N ARG A 6 -30.13 17.34 14.96
CA ARG A 6 -30.71 18.68 14.96
C ARG A 6 -32.05 18.61 14.19
N GLY A 7 -33.13 19.02 14.85
CA GLY A 7 -34.46 19.02 14.22
C GLY A 7 -34.53 20.05 13.09
N LYS A 8 -35.43 19.82 12.12
CA LYS A 8 -35.73 20.75 11.03
C LYS A 8 -36.50 21.96 11.55
N LYS A 9 -36.27 23.15 11.01
CA LYS A 9 -37.11 24.33 11.34
C LYS A 9 -38.40 24.37 10.51
N LEU A 10 -39.54 24.46 11.17
CA LEU A 10 -40.84 24.77 10.57
C LEU A 10 -41.18 26.23 10.87
N VAL A 11 -41.10 27.10 9.87
CA VAL A 11 -41.27 28.56 10.04
C VAL A 11 -42.73 28.94 9.93
N LEU A 12 -43.23 29.75 10.86
CA LEU A 12 -44.58 30.28 10.90
C LEU A 12 -44.61 31.69 10.28
N LYS A 13 -45.77 32.11 9.78
CA LYS A 13 -45.96 33.41 9.10
C LYS A 13 -45.79 34.63 10.00
N ASP A 14 -45.84 34.44 11.31
CA ASP A 14 -45.54 35.48 12.30
C ASP A 14 -44.02 35.67 12.52
N GLY A 15 -43.19 34.91 11.80
CA GLY A 15 -41.73 34.95 11.90
C GLY A 15 -41.15 34.05 13.00
N THR A 16 -42.00 33.39 13.79
CA THR A 16 -41.54 32.38 14.76
C THR A 16 -41.27 31.04 14.06
N PHE A 17 -40.53 30.13 14.71
CA PHE A 17 -40.26 28.81 14.15
C PHE A 17 -40.40 27.71 15.21
N GLN A 18 -40.79 26.52 14.76
CA GLN A 18 -40.86 25.31 15.57
C GLN A 18 -39.74 24.36 15.16
N MET A 19 -39.03 23.78 16.13
CA MET A 19 -38.02 22.75 15.88
C MET A 19 -38.71 21.39 15.76
N VAL A 20 -38.74 20.77 14.59
CA VAL A 20 -39.50 19.55 14.32
C VAL A 20 -38.62 18.41 13.83
N ARG A 21 -38.86 17.19 14.30
CA ARG A 21 -38.16 16.00 13.81
C ARG A 21 -38.70 15.57 12.46
N ASP A 22 -40.01 15.69 12.29
CA ASP A 22 -40.73 15.36 11.05
C ASP A 22 -42.03 16.16 10.95
N TYR A 23 -42.57 16.31 9.74
CA TYR A 23 -43.88 16.92 9.53
C TYR A 23 -44.61 16.33 8.32
N ARG A 24 -45.94 16.30 8.38
CA ARG A 24 -46.82 15.83 7.32
C ARG A 24 -47.88 16.88 7.02
N ARG A 25 -48.12 17.14 5.73
CA ARG A 25 -49.11 18.12 5.25
C ARG A 25 -50.41 17.39 4.91
N ASN A 26 -51.46 17.66 5.67
CA ASN A 26 -52.80 17.12 5.46
C ASN A 26 -53.73 18.26 5.03
N ALA A 27 -53.54 18.75 3.80
CA ALA A 27 -54.32 19.81 3.14
C ALA A 27 -54.59 21.07 4.00
N GLU A 28 -55.57 21.01 4.91
CA GLU A 28 -55.93 22.11 5.83
C GLU A 28 -55.05 22.19 7.09
N ARG A 29 -54.43 21.08 7.51
CA ARG A 29 -53.59 21.02 8.72
C ARG A 29 -52.21 20.43 8.44
N VAL A 30 -51.22 20.84 9.22
CA VAL A 30 -49.87 20.27 9.25
C VAL A 30 -49.71 19.59 10.59
N ARG A 31 -49.38 18.30 10.55
CA ARG A 31 -49.03 17.54 11.75
C ARG A 31 -47.52 17.45 11.83
N TYR A 32 -46.91 17.91 12.91
CA TYR A 32 -45.45 17.89 13.11
C TYR A 32 -45.06 17.21 14.41
N LEU A 33 -43.89 16.59 14.43
CA LEU A 33 -43.30 15.95 15.60
C LEU A 33 -42.34 16.95 16.25
N SER A 34 -42.70 17.49 17.42
CA SER A 34 -41.89 18.47 18.13
C SER A 34 -40.56 17.85 18.58
N SER A 35 -39.44 18.51 18.28
CA SER A 35 -38.12 18.05 18.71
C SER A 35 -37.88 18.27 20.19
N GLU A 36 -38.57 19.26 20.77
CA GLU A 36 -38.47 19.63 22.18
C GLU A 36 -39.38 18.78 23.06
N ARG A 37 -40.62 18.56 22.60
CA ARG A 37 -41.65 17.85 23.38
C ARG A 37 -41.72 16.36 23.03
N GLY A 38 -41.17 15.94 21.89
CA GLY A 38 -41.18 14.55 21.45
C GLY A 38 -42.54 14.02 20.99
N ASP A 39 -43.56 14.88 20.91
CA ASP A 39 -44.94 14.52 20.60
C ASP A 39 -45.43 15.12 19.27
N TRP A 40 -46.47 14.49 18.71
CA TRP A 40 -47.12 14.97 17.49
C TRP A 40 -48.14 16.07 17.80
N GLU A 41 -47.97 17.22 17.17
CA GLU A 41 -48.83 18.40 17.30
C GLU A 41 -49.42 18.79 15.94
N GLU A 42 -50.53 19.53 15.94
CA GLU A 42 -51.23 19.95 14.71
C GLU A 42 -51.50 21.45 14.68
N ILE A 43 -51.13 22.08 13.55
CA ILE A 43 -51.37 23.50 13.28
C ILE A 43 -52.04 23.70 11.92
N PRO A 44 -52.77 24.80 11.69
CA PRO A 44 -53.32 25.11 10.38
C PRO A 44 -52.19 25.28 9.34
N ALA A 45 -52.35 24.67 8.15
CA ALA A 45 -51.35 24.78 7.08
C ALA A 45 -51.16 26.23 6.60
N ALA A 46 -52.20 27.06 6.74
CA ALA A 46 -52.18 28.48 6.40
C ALA A 46 -51.29 29.34 7.31
N MET A 47 -50.90 28.82 8.49
CA MET A 47 -50.04 29.49 9.47
C MET A 47 -48.55 29.26 9.20
N VAL A 48 -48.20 28.26 8.39
CA VAL A 48 -46.82 27.94 8.04
C VAL A 48 -46.36 28.79 6.85
N ASP A 49 -45.18 29.38 6.98
CA ASP A 49 -44.47 29.99 5.86
C ASP A 49 -43.58 28.92 5.20
N TRP A 50 -44.07 28.39 4.08
CA TRP A 50 -43.37 27.32 3.35
C TRP A 50 -42.13 27.80 2.59
N ASP A 51 -42.08 29.07 2.18
CA ASP A 51 -40.91 29.65 1.50
C ASP A 51 -39.77 29.84 2.51
N ALA A 52 -40.09 30.38 3.68
CA ALA A 52 -39.14 30.52 4.78
C ALA A 52 -38.69 29.16 5.33
N THR A 53 -39.60 28.19 5.43
CA THR A 53 -39.27 26.80 5.83
C THR A 53 -38.32 26.13 4.84
N ALA A 54 -38.53 26.29 3.53
CA ALA A 54 -37.65 25.72 2.50
C ALA A 54 -36.25 26.36 2.50
N LYS A 55 -36.19 27.69 2.70
CA LYS A 55 -34.92 28.42 2.84
C LYS A 55 -34.14 27.99 4.08
N ALA A 56 -34.82 27.85 5.23
CA ALA A 56 -34.20 27.38 6.46
C ALA A 56 -33.63 25.96 6.31
N ALA A 57 -34.37 25.04 5.68
CA ALA A 57 -33.90 23.68 5.42
C ALA A 57 -32.68 23.64 4.50
N THR A 58 -32.64 24.52 3.48
CA THR A 58 -31.50 24.59 2.55
C THR A 58 -30.25 25.16 3.22
N ALA A 59 -30.42 26.18 4.08
CA ALA A 59 -29.31 26.76 4.85
C ALA A 59 -28.74 25.75 5.86
N GLU A 60 -29.60 25.01 6.56
CA GLU A 60 -29.19 23.95 7.50
C GLU A 60 -28.42 22.83 6.79
N GLN A 61 -28.90 22.38 5.63
CA GLN A 61 -28.21 21.37 4.83
C GLN A 61 -26.83 21.85 4.36
N ALA A 62 -26.72 23.11 3.93
CA ALA A 62 -25.45 23.69 3.51
C ALA A 62 -24.44 23.82 4.66
N GLU A 63 -24.91 24.16 5.87
CA GLU A 63 -24.08 24.19 7.07
C GLU A 63 -23.63 22.79 7.50
N GLU A 64 -24.51 21.79 7.45
CA GLU A 64 -24.18 20.40 7.73
C GLU A 64 -23.17 19.84 6.74
N ASP A 65 -23.35 20.08 5.44
CA ASP A 65 -22.40 19.66 4.40
C ASP A 65 -21.04 20.37 4.57
N ALA A 66 -21.04 21.65 4.95
CA ALA A 66 -19.81 22.39 5.23
C ALA A 66 -19.10 21.88 6.50
N LEU A 67 -19.84 21.53 7.54
CA LEU A 67 -19.31 20.93 8.76
C LEU A 67 -18.78 19.52 8.51
N ALA A 68 -19.51 18.69 7.75
CA ALA A 68 -19.05 17.36 7.35
C ALA A 68 -17.75 17.45 6.54
N LYS A 69 -17.66 18.38 5.58
CA LYS A 69 -16.41 18.62 4.83
C LYS A 69 -15.26 19.07 5.73
N LYS A 70 -15.51 19.94 6.71
CA LYS A 70 -14.50 20.38 7.68
C LYS A 70 -14.06 19.26 8.61
N ILE A 71 -14.99 18.44 9.10
CA ILE A 71 -14.69 17.28 9.95
C ILE A 71 -13.88 16.27 9.15
N HIS A 72 -14.30 15.92 7.93
CA HIS A 72 -13.53 15.03 7.05
C HIS A 72 -12.13 15.57 6.75
N ALA A 73 -12.01 16.88 6.47
CA ALA A 73 -10.70 17.51 6.25
C ALA A 73 -9.83 17.52 7.52
N GLN A 74 -10.42 17.76 8.69
CA GLN A 74 -9.71 17.71 9.97
C GLN A 74 -9.33 16.29 10.36
N GLU A 75 -10.17 15.29 10.10
CA GLU A 75 -9.91 13.89 10.37
C GLU A 75 -8.83 13.35 9.42
N GLN A 76 -8.85 13.78 8.15
CA GLN A 76 -7.76 13.54 7.20
C GLN A 76 -6.46 14.21 7.65
N ALA A 77 -6.51 15.49 8.04
CA ALA A 77 -5.35 16.22 8.56
C ALA A 77 -4.79 15.58 9.82
N GLN A 78 -5.63 15.18 10.79
CA GLN A 78 -5.20 14.47 11.99
C GLN A 78 -4.65 13.08 11.67
N LYS A 79 -5.21 12.36 10.70
CA LYS A 79 -4.63 11.10 10.24
C LYS A 79 -3.22 11.33 9.67
N ILE A 80 -3.06 12.34 8.83
CA ILE A 80 -1.77 12.72 8.23
C ILE A 80 -0.80 13.15 9.33
N GLU A 81 -1.22 13.97 10.29
CA GLU A 81 -0.41 14.44 11.42
C GLU A 81 0.00 13.28 12.35
N THR A 82 -0.89 12.33 12.60
CA THR A 82 -0.58 11.10 13.37
C THR A 82 0.37 10.17 12.61
N MET A 83 0.33 10.16 11.27
CA MET A 83 1.31 9.45 10.44
C MET A 83 2.67 10.16 10.40
N MET A 84 2.68 11.49 10.52
CA MET A 84 3.89 12.31 10.64
C MET A 84 4.53 12.22 12.03
N ASP A 85 3.82 11.82 13.09
CA ASP A 85 4.42 11.59 14.42
C ASP A 85 5.23 10.27 14.52
N VAL A 86 5.26 9.47 13.45
CA VAL A 86 6.19 8.32 13.29
C VAL A 86 7.59 8.80 12.82
N ASP A 87 7.81 10.13 12.74
CA ASP A 87 8.97 10.79 12.14
C ASP A 87 10.14 11.08 13.10
N ALA A 88 10.33 10.23 14.11
CA ALA A 88 11.60 10.16 14.82
C ALA A 88 11.94 8.69 15.09
N SER A 89 12.87 8.14 14.29
CA SER A 89 13.65 6.96 14.66
C SER A 89 12.79 5.83 15.26
N LEU A 90 12.04 5.10 14.42
CA LEU A 90 11.30 3.94 14.92
C LEU A 90 12.30 2.93 15.49
N GLN A 91 12.21 2.64 16.79
CA GLN A 91 13.08 1.66 17.43
C GLN A 91 12.62 0.25 17.04
N VAL A 92 13.44 -0.46 16.27
CA VAL A 92 13.13 -1.80 15.75
C VAL A 92 13.87 -2.91 16.49
N ALA A 93 14.94 -2.55 17.20
CA ALA A 93 15.63 -3.41 18.17
C ALA A 93 16.24 -2.54 19.30
N PRO A 94 16.72 -3.15 20.41
CA PRO A 94 17.43 -2.42 21.46
C PRO A 94 18.59 -1.59 20.87
N ASP A 95 18.53 -0.27 21.06
CA ASP A 95 19.46 0.72 20.50
C ASP A 95 19.58 0.75 18.96
N VAL A 96 18.61 0.20 18.22
CA VAL A 96 18.60 0.20 16.75
C VAL A 96 17.36 0.93 16.25
N PHE A 97 17.61 2.03 15.53
CA PHE A 97 16.59 2.94 15.05
C PHE A 97 16.54 2.93 13.53
N LEU A 98 15.33 2.81 12.98
CA LEU A 98 15.10 2.94 11.55
C LEU A 98 15.22 4.41 11.13
N PRO A 99 16.01 4.74 10.09
CA PRO A 99 16.12 6.10 9.59
C PRO A 99 14.77 6.68 9.14
N PRO A 100 14.59 8.01 9.18
CA PRO A 100 13.46 8.66 8.54
C PRO A 100 13.56 8.53 7.01
N GLY A 101 12.44 8.69 6.32
CA GLY A 101 12.34 8.62 4.85
C GLY A 101 11.80 7.30 4.30
N GLU A 102 11.28 7.34 3.07
CA GLU A 102 10.77 6.17 2.36
C GLU A 102 11.91 5.28 1.84
N GLY A 103 11.74 3.96 1.89
CA GLY A 103 12.73 3.03 1.34
C GLY A 103 12.84 1.69 2.07
N MET A 104 13.68 0.83 1.52
CA MET A 104 14.03 -0.46 2.12
C MET A 104 15.33 -0.32 2.91
N PHE A 105 15.36 -0.86 4.12
CA PHE A 105 16.50 -0.81 5.01
C PHE A 105 16.89 -2.23 5.41
N LEU A 106 18.18 -2.53 5.31
CA LEU A 106 18.79 -3.73 5.82
C LEU A 106 19.29 -3.49 7.24
N ILE A 107 18.98 -4.41 8.15
CA ILE A 107 19.52 -4.43 9.51
C ILE A 107 20.36 -5.69 9.70
N GLU A 108 21.58 -5.48 10.17
CA GLU A 108 22.54 -6.54 10.49
C GLU A 108 23.18 -6.24 11.86
N GLY A 109 22.70 -6.95 12.89
CA GLY A 109 23.04 -6.65 14.28
C GLY A 109 22.58 -5.24 14.67
N LYS A 110 23.52 -4.32 14.89
CA LYS A 110 23.25 -2.91 15.21
C LYS A 110 23.40 -1.96 14.02
N SER A 111 23.78 -2.47 12.85
CA SER A 111 23.99 -1.66 11.66
C SER A 111 22.71 -1.55 10.85
N VAL A 112 22.33 -0.33 10.48
CA VAL A 112 21.21 -0.07 9.57
C VAL A 112 21.73 0.56 8.28
N ARG A 113 21.39 -0.02 7.14
CA ARG A 113 21.84 0.42 5.81
C ARG A 113 20.65 0.55 4.87
N PRO A 114 20.43 1.70 4.21
CA PRO A 114 19.44 1.79 3.14
C PRO A 114 19.86 0.89 1.97
N LEU A 115 18.88 0.23 1.35
CA LEU A 115 19.04 -0.47 0.08
C LEU A 115 18.52 0.44 -1.04
N GLU A 116 19.37 0.66 -2.04
CA GLU A 116 19.00 1.39 -3.24
C GLU A 116 18.15 0.50 -4.16
N GLN A 117 17.17 1.10 -4.84
CA GLN A 117 16.47 0.41 -5.91
C GLN A 117 17.35 0.33 -7.16
N VAL A 118 17.48 -0.88 -7.70
CA VAL A 118 18.15 -1.12 -8.98
C VAL A 118 17.13 -1.47 -10.04
N GLY A 119 17.25 -0.82 -11.20
CA GLY A 119 16.40 -1.10 -12.36
C GLY A 119 16.77 -2.42 -13.03
N SER A 120 15.81 -3.32 -13.15
CA SER A 120 15.91 -4.53 -13.96
C SER A 120 15.41 -4.28 -15.39
N GLN A 121 16.03 -4.95 -16.36
CA GLN A 121 15.69 -4.83 -17.77
C GLN A 121 14.95 -6.08 -18.24
N VAL A 122 13.85 -5.87 -18.97
CA VAL A 122 13.13 -6.94 -19.65
C VAL A 122 13.75 -7.15 -21.03
N LYS A 123 14.47 -8.25 -21.22
CA LYS A 123 15.04 -8.59 -22.53
C LYS A 123 14.16 -9.63 -23.24
N THR A 124 13.61 -9.22 -24.39
CA THR A 124 12.92 -10.11 -25.33
C THR A 124 13.91 -10.69 -26.34
N ASP A 125 13.77 -11.96 -26.71
CA ASP A 125 14.63 -12.59 -27.71
C ASP A 125 14.41 -11.96 -29.11
N LYS A 126 15.41 -11.21 -29.60
CA LYS A 126 15.36 -10.46 -30.86
C LYS A 126 15.13 -11.36 -32.09
N LYS A 127 15.51 -12.64 -32.05
CA LYS A 127 15.30 -13.59 -33.16
C LYS A 127 13.84 -14.04 -33.28
N GLN A 128 13.10 -14.08 -32.18
CA GLN A 128 11.66 -14.39 -32.18
C GLN A 128 10.82 -13.16 -32.51
N PHE A 129 11.22 -11.97 -32.05
CA PHE A 129 10.54 -10.71 -32.35
C PHE A 129 10.50 -10.40 -33.86
N LEU A 130 11.56 -10.69 -34.61
CA LEU A 130 11.58 -10.47 -36.07
C LEU A 130 10.62 -11.42 -36.83
N LYS A 131 10.35 -12.61 -36.28
CA LYS A 131 9.33 -13.53 -36.83
C LYS A 131 7.90 -13.07 -36.50
N GLN A 132 7.73 -12.33 -35.41
CA GLN A 132 6.44 -11.81 -34.93
C GLN A 132 5.86 -10.73 -35.85
N VAL A 133 6.70 -9.91 -36.50
CA VAL A 133 6.28 -8.84 -37.43
C VAL A 133 5.81 -9.39 -38.78
N LEU A 134 6.19 -10.63 -39.14
CA LEU A 134 5.93 -11.23 -40.46
C LEU A 134 4.75 -12.22 -40.48
N SER A 135 4.11 -12.49 -39.34
CA SER A 135 2.99 -13.45 -39.26
C SER A 135 1.69 -12.76 -38.83
N PRO A 136 0.58 -12.89 -39.59
CA PRO A 136 -0.71 -12.27 -39.25
C PRO A 136 -1.38 -12.87 -38.00
N ILE A 137 -0.84 -13.95 -37.42
CA ILE A 137 -1.29 -14.58 -36.16
C ILE A 137 -0.03 -14.93 -35.34
N PRO A 138 0.11 -14.49 -34.08
CA PRO A 138 1.33 -14.69 -33.28
C PRO A 138 1.38 -16.13 -32.71
N ILE A 139 1.74 -17.10 -33.55
CA ILE A 139 1.86 -18.53 -33.17
C ILE A 139 3.21 -18.84 -32.48
N VAL A 140 4.15 -17.90 -32.46
CA VAL A 140 5.53 -18.14 -31.99
C VAL A 140 5.63 -17.91 -30.47
N PRO A 141 6.11 -18.88 -29.68
CA PRO A 141 6.38 -18.68 -28.26
C PRO A 141 7.39 -17.55 -28.08
N SER A 142 7.18 -16.65 -27.12
CA SER A 142 8.11 -15.59 -26.75
C SER A 142 8.68 -15.85 -25.35
N LYS A 143 9.96 -15.56 -25.16
CA LYS A 143 10.63 -15.63 -23.85
C LYS A 143 11.14 -14.25 -23.44
N ARG A 144 10.77 -13.82 -22.23
CA ARG A 144 11.22 -12.59 -21.59
C ARG A 144 11.95 -12.94 -20.30
N ASN A 145 13.14 -12.38 -20.11
CA ASN A 145 13.86 -12.48 -18.85
C ASN A 145 13.88 -11.11 -18.16
N VAL A 146 13.70 -11.11 -16.85
CA VAL A 146 13.95 -9.93 -16.00
C VAL A 146 15.36 -10.06 -15.43
N GLU A 147 16.23 -9.11 -15.77
CA GLU A 147 17.67 -9.17 -15.47
C GLU A 147 18.18 -7.86 -14.86
N ILE A 148 18.99 -7.95 -13.80
CA ILE A 148 19.79 -6.84 -13.26
C ILE A 148 21.16 -6.86 -13.94
N LEU A 149 21.69 -5.69 -14.30
CA LEU A 149 23.06 -5.56 -14.80
C LEU A 149 24.08 -5.73 -13.67
N GLY A 150 25.26 -6.23 -14.03
CA GLY A 150 26.31 -6.56 -13.07
C GLY A 150 26.19 -8.00 -12.57
N ASN A 151 27.32 -8.64 -12.34
CA ASN A 151 27.41 -9.99 -11.79
C ASN A 151 27.33 -10.04 -10.26
N LYS A 152 27.46 -8.90 -9.57
CA LYS A 152 27.55 -8.81 -8.12
C LYS A 152 26.82 -7.55 -7.61
N ALA A 153 26.06 -7.71 -6.52
CA ALA A 153 25.44 -6.61 -5.80
C ALA A 153 26.49 -5.75 -5.09
N SER A 154 26.23 -4.45 -5.00
CA SER A 154 27.07 -3.52 -4.24
C SER A 154 27.00 -3.78 -2.74
N ILE A 155 25.82 -4.14 -2.22
CA ILE A 155 25.61 -4.42 -0.80
C ILE A 155 25.80 -5.91 -0.52
N ARG A 156 26.63 -6.21 0.47
CA ARG A 156 26.92 -7.56 0.95
C ARG A 156 26.44 -7.76 2.38
N VAL A 157 25.89 -8.93 2.65
CA VAL A 157 25.32 -9.32 3.95
C VAL A 157 25.94 -10.64 4.42
N THR A 158 26.08 -10.79 5.74
CA THR A 158 26.49 -12.05 6.35
C THR A 158 25.30 -13.01 6.43
N SER A 159 25.51 -14.29 6.09
CA SER A 159 24.45 -15.30 6.16
C SER A 159 23.94 -15.46 7.61
N GLY A 160 22.63 -15.29 7.82
CA GLY A 160 21.94 -15.69 9.04
C GLY A 160 21.41 -14.60 9.99
N GLN A 161 21.59 -13.31 9.69
CA GLN A 161 21.10 -12.21 10.55
C GLN A 161 20.51 -11.01 9.82
N ALA A 162 20.26 -11.14 8.52
CA ALA A 162 19.70 -10.05 7.72
C ALA A 162 18.18 -9.94 7.96
N GLU A 163 17.76 -8.79 8.46
CA GLU A 163 16.36 -8.38 8.49
C GLU A 163 16.15 -7.17 7.60
N PHE A 164 14.97 -7.08 6.99
CA PHE A 164 14.65 -6.00 6.09
C PHE A 164 13.43 -5.24 6.58
N TYR A 165 13.45 -3.92 6.41
CA TYR A 165 12.39 -3.04 6.85
C TYR A 165 12.02 -2.12 5.69
N LEU A 166 10.76 -2.12 5.29
CA LEU A 166 10.25 -1.20 4.29
C LEU A 166 9.42 -0.13 5.00
N ARG A 167 9.81 1.13 4.80
CA ARG A 167 9.02 2.29 5.17
C ARG A 167 8.41 2.88 3.91
N GLU A 168 7.09 2.86 3.82
CA GLU A 168 6.37 3.52 2.73
C GLU A 168 6.26 5.02 3.01
N ALA A 169 6.03 5.80 1.95
CA ALA A 169 5.63 7.19 2.13
C ALA A 169 4.31 7.24 2.91
N PRO A 170 4.08 8.26 3.75
CA PRO A 170 2.75 8.50 4.29
C PRO A 170 1.73 8.55 3.14
N PRO A 171 0.55 7.92 3.30
CA PRO A 171 -0.49 7.98 2.28
C PRO A 171 -0.93 9.43 2.09
N ASP A 172 -0.50 10.01 0.98
CA ASP A 172 -0.82 11.37 0.56
C ASP A 172 -1.89 11.28 -0.55
N PRO A 173 -3.07 11.89 -0.36
CA PRO A 173 -4.15 11.85 -1.36
C PRO A 173 -3.77 12.48 -2.70
N ASP A 174 -2.79 13.38 -2.72
CA ASP A 174 -2.30 14.08 -3.92
C ASP A 174 -1.07 13.40 -4.55
N ARG A 175 -0.47 12.41 -3.88
CA ARG A 175 0.71 11.66 -4.36
C ARG A 175 0.30 10.24 -4.76
N THR A 176 0.41 9.93 -6.05
CA THR A 176 0.25 8.55 -6.53
C THR A 176 1.43 7.71 -6.06
N THR A 177 1.24 6.83 -5.08
CA THR A 177 2.28 5.88 -4.65
C THR A 177 2.52 4.85 -5.76
N PRO A 178 3.79 4.53 -6.11
CA PRO A 178 4.08 3.46 -7.06
C PRO A 178 3.88 2.06 -6.45
N ILE A 179 3.71 1.99 -5.13
CA ILE A 179 3.58 0.76 -4.34
C ILE A 179 2.11 0.33 -4.35
N VAL A 180 1.83 -0.89 -4.82
CA VAL A 180 0.48 -1.44 -4.93
C VAL A 180 0.17 -2.26 -3.68
N LYS A 181 -0.96 -1.96 -3.04
CA LYS A 181 -1.43 -2.70 -1.87
C LYS A 181 -1.67 -4.16 -2.24
N SER A 182 -1.35 -5.06 -1.30
CA SER A 182 -1.51 -6.50 -1.46
C SER A 182 -2.90 -6.86 -1.95
N SER A 183 -2.94 -7.80 -2.88
CA SER A 183 -4.18 -8.36 -3.44
C SER A 183 -4.87 -9.34 -2.49
N ARG A 184 -4.21 -9.73 -1.39
CA ARG A 184 -4.67 -10.79 -0.49
C ARG A 184 -5.74 -10.25 0.47
N PRO A 185 -6.90 -10.93 0.60
CA PRO A 185 -7.98 -10.46 1.47
C PRO A 185 -7.51 -10.29 2.93
N GLY A 186 -7.65 -9.08 3.47
CA GLY A 186 -7.32 -8.76 4.86
C GLY A 186 -5.84 -8.42 5.13
N GLU A 187 -4.98 -8.45 4.11
CA GLU A 187 -3.58 -8.04 4.22
C GLU A 187 -3.39 -6.61 3.70
N SER A 188 -2.91 -5.71 4.55
CA SER A 188 -2.47 -4.35 4.17
C SER A 188 -1.01 -4.36 3.68
N GLY A 189 -0.58 -3.30 3.01
CA GLY A 189 0.82 -3.10 2.61
C GLY A 189 1.28 -3.87 1.36
N PRO A 190 2.57 -3.80 1.02
CA PRO A 190 3.10 -4.30 -0.24
C PRO A 190 3.39 -5.80 -0.18
N GLU A 191 3.16 -6.47 -1.30
CA GLU A 191 3.54 -7.88 -1.46
C GLU A 191 4.99 -7.94 -1.91
N VAL A 192 5.90 -8.35 -1.01
CA VAL A 192 7.33 -8.44 -1.32
C VAL A 192 7.76 -9.89 -1.30
N GLU A 193 8.48 -10.31 -2.33
CA GLU A 193 9.12 -11.61 -2.42
C GLU A 193 10.64 -11.48 -2.39
N LEU A 194 11.31 -12.44 -1.75
CA LEU A 194 12.74 -12.61 -1.86
C LEU A 194 13.05 -13.56 -3.03
N VAL A 195 13.85 -13.11 -3.98
CA VAL A 195 14.19 -13.86 -5.20
C VAL A 195 15.68 -14.12 -5.24
N ARG A 196 16.07 -15.39 -5.42
CA ARG A 196 17.47 -15.75 -5.69
C ARG A 196 17.79 -15.55 -7.17
N ALA A 197 18.73 -14.67 -7.47
CA ALA A 197 19.14 -14.39 -8.83
C ALA A 197 20.06 -15.48 -9.39
N THR A 198 19.88 -15.81 -10.67
CA THR A 198 20.81 -16.68 -11.42
C THR A 198 21.85 -15.81 -12.12
N VAL A 199 23.10 -15.85 -11.67
CA VAL A 199 24.21 -15.12 -12.30
C VAL A 199 24.54 -15.74 -13.66
N LYS A 200 24.52 -14.93 -14.73
CA LYS A 200 24.86 -15.33 -16.11
C LYS A 200 25.77 -14.29 -16.75
N GLY A 201 27.07 -14.56 -16.80
CA GLY A 201 28.05 -13.59 -17.30
C GLY A 201 28.06 -12.34 -16.42
N ASN A 202 27.85 -11.16 -17.01
CA ASN A 202 27.81 -9.88 -16.29
C ASN A 202 26.38 -9.43 -15.90
N LYS A 203 25.51 -10.39 -15.58
CA LYS A 203 24.09 -10.14 -15.28
C LYS A 203 23.56 -11.11 -14.25
N ARG A 204 22.47 -10.71 -13.60
CA ARG A 204 21.73 -11.48 -12.60
C ARG A 204 20.27 -11.60 -13.03
N GLN A 205 19.84 -12.79 -13.41
CA GLN A 205 18.48 -13.06 -13.87
C GLN A 205 17.58 -13.37 -12.67
N LEU A 206 16.47 -12.64 -12.51
CA LEU A 206 15.50 -12.82 -11.42
C LEU A 206 14.35 -13.73 -11.83
N GLU A 207 13.87 -13.55 -13.07
CA GLU A 207 12.65 -14.19 -13.56
C GLU A 207 12.78 -14.55 -15.05
N SER A 208 12.06 -15.59 -15.47
CA SER A 208 11.89 -15.96 -16.87
C SER A 208 10.42 -16.26 -17.16
N ILE A 209 9.83 -15.44 -18.02
CA ILE A 209 8.44 -15.55 -18.47
C ILE A 209 8.43 -16.13 -19.89
N ARG A 210 7.60 -17.15 -20.13
CA ARG A 210 7.28 -17.66 -21.46
C ARG A 210 5.82 -17.37 -21.77
N SER A 211 5.57 -16.80 -22.94
CA SER A 211 4.23 -16.49 -23.44
C SER A 211 3.99 -17.14 -24.81
N LEU A 212 2.76 -17.54 -25.10
CA LEU A 212 2.33 -18.04 -26.40
C LEU A 212 0.98 -17.41 -26.73
N PHE A 213 0.77 -16.97 -27.97
CA PHE A 213 -0.46 -16.25 -28.36
C PHE A 213 -0.77 -14.98 -27.55
N GLY A 214 0.24 -14.39 -26.89
CA GLY A 214 0.05 -13.25 -26.00
C GLY A 214 -0.34 -13.63 -24.57
N GLU A 215 -0.64 -14.91 -24.30
CA GLU A 215 -0.92 -15.41 -22.95
C GLU A 215 0.35 -15.93 -22.27
N GLN A 216 0.46 -15.71 -20.96
CA GLN A 216 1.55 -16.22 -20.15
C GLN A 216 1.35 -17.72 -19.89
N LEU A 217 2.27 -18.54 -20.38
CA LEU A 217 2.24 -20.01 -20.19
C LEU A 217 3.03 -20.44 -18.96
N GLU A 218 4.18 -19.81 -18.70
CA GLU A 218 5.10 -20.26 -17.66
C GLU A 218 5.86 -19.06 -17.08
N GLU A 219 5.89 -18.97 -15.76
CA GLU A 219 6.69 -18.02 -15.00
C GLU A 219 7.65 -18.79 -14.11
N LYS A 220 8.96 -18.59 -14.30
CA LYS A 220 9.99 -19.19 -13.45
C LYS A 220 10.69 -18.12 -12.65
N ARG A 221 10.50 -18.20 -11.34
CA ARG A 221 11.17 -17.39 -10.33
C ARG A 221 11.69 -18.31 -9.22
N ASN A 222 12.88 -18.02 -8.72
CA ASN A 222 13.46 -18.76 -7.58
C ASN A 222 13.11 -18.01 -6.29
N SER A 223 11.82 -18.00 -5.94
CA SER A 223 11.32 -17.30 -4.77
C SER A 223 11.63 -18.08 -3.49
N ILE A 224 12.03 -17.34 -2.46
CA ILE A 224 12.32 -17.83 -1.12
C ILE A 224 11.26 -17.22 -0.21
N SER A 225 10.63 -18.06 0.61
CA SER A 225 9.61 -17.61 1.54
C SER A 225 10.23 -16.73 2.63
N ILE A 226 9.60 -15.58 2.88
CA ILE A 226 9.92 -14.64 3.95
C ILE A 226 8.66 -14.39 4.78
N GLN A 227 8.85 -14.09 6.06
CA GLN A 227 7.75 -13.67 6.93
C GLN A 227 7.63 -12.15 6.88
N ARG A 228 6.39 -11.64 6.92
CA ARG A 228 6.08 -10.21 6.86
C ARG A 228 5.28 -9.79 8.09
N TRP A 229 5.63 -8.66 8.68
CA TRP A 229 4.95 -8.08 9.84
C TRP A 229 4.76 -6.57 9.63
N GLU A 230 3.56 -6.05 9.84
CA GLU A 230 3.34 -4.60 9.96
C GLU A 230 3.63 -4.21 11.42
N ILE A 231 4.74 -3.52 11.66
CA ILE A 231 5.23 -3.21 13.01
C ILE A 231 4.87 -1.78 13.45
N ALA A 232 4.55 -0.92 12.48
CA ALA A 232 3.99 0.40 12.67
C ALA A 232 3.23 0.77 11.38
N PRO A 233 2.35 1.78 11.40
CA PRO A 233 1.69 2.26 10.18
C PRO A 233 2.73 2.54 9.09
N THR A 234 2.51 2.02 7.87
CA THR A 234 3.43 2.14 6.72
C THR A 234 4.83 1.56 6.91
N VAL A 235 5.08 0.77 7.97
CA VAL A 235 6.38 0.14 8.24
C VAL A 235 6.25 -1.37 8.36
N PHE A 236 6.91 -2.07 7.45
CA PHE A 236 6.86 -3.52 7.31
C PHE A 236 8.22 -4.14 7.59
N ARG A 237 8.26 -5.19 8.42
CA ARG A 237 9.45 -5.99 8.70
C ARG A 237 9.38 -7.32 7.94
N PHE A 238 10.50 -7.71 7.34
CA PHE A 238 10.68 -8.96 6.63
C PHE A 238 11.82 -9.78 7.25
N THR A 239 11.53 -11.04 7.58
CA THR A 239 12.51 -11.98 8.16
C THR A 239 12.62 -13.24 7.31
N ILE A 240 13.82 -13.82 7.28
CA ILE A 240 14.12 -15.04 6.54
C ILE A 240 14.27 -16.18 7.55
N SER A 241 13.47 -17.24 7.39
CA SER A 241 13.46 -18.37 8.32
C SER A 241 14.72 -19.22 8.27
N GLU A 242 15.31 -19.37 7.09
CA GLU A 242 16.49 -20.21 6.87
C GLU A 242 17.70 -19.36 6.44
N PRO A 243 18.93 -19.68 6.90
CA PRO A 243 20.12 -18.99 6.45
C PRO A 243 20.27 -19.05 4.92
N LEU A 244 20.42 -17.88 4.29
CA LEU A 244 20.60 -17.82 2.85
C LEU A 244 21.95 -18.40 2.45
N PRO A 245 22.00 -19.30 1.45
CA PRO A 245 23.27 -19.76 0.90
C PRO A 245 24.00 -18.60 0.20
N PRO A 246 25.31 -18.72 -0.05
CA PRO A 246 26.03 -17.71 -0.82
C PRO A 246 25.43 -17.51 -2.21
N GLY A 247 25.31 -16.26 -2.62
CA GLY A 247 24.66 -15.91 -3.89
C GLY A 247 24.19 -14.47 -3.98
N GLU A 248 23.41 -14.21 -5.02
CA GLU A 248 22.82 -12.91 -5.35
C GLU A 248 21.31 -12.98 -5.15
N TYR A 249 20.74 -11.95 -4.55
CA TYR A 249 19.36 -11.90 -4.12
C TYR A 249 18.74 -10.55 -4.42
N ALA A 250 17.43 -10.52 -4.56
CA ALA A 250 16.68 -9.28 -4.63
C ALA A 250 15.36 -9.40 -3.87
N LEU A 251 14.96 -8.34 -3.18
CA LEU A 251 13.59 -8.14 -2.73
C LEU A 251 12.84 -7.42 -3.85
N ALA A 252 11.74 -8.02 -4.30
CA ALA A 252 10.93 -7.48 -5.36
C ALA A 252 9.48 -7.37 -4.90
N GLU A 253 8.89 -6.21 -5.17
CA GLU A 253 7.45 -6.03 -4.99
C GLU A 253 6.70 -6.77 -6.10
N ILE A 254 5.62 -7.47 -5.73
CA ILE A 254 4.77 -8.22 -6.63
C ILE A 254 3.48 -7.44 -6.82
N LEU A 255 3.28 -7.00 -8.06
CA LEU A 255 2.12 -6.24 -8.50
C LEU A 255 1.11 -7.20 -9.15
N PRO A 256 -0.16 -6.77 -9.35
CA PRO A 256 -1.16 -7.60 -10.02
C PRO A 256 -0.77 -8.05 -11.44
N ASP A 257 0.08 -7.30 -12.13
CA ASP A 257 0.59 -7.58 -13.48
C ASP A 257 1.98 -8.23 -13.51
N GLY A 258 2.56 -8.53 -12.34
CA GLY A 258 3.83 -9.24 -12.21
C GLY A 258 4.83 -8.54 -11.28
N MET A 259 6.10 -8.94 -11.37
CA MET A 259 7.16 -8.39 -10.54
C MET A 259 7.49 -6.94 -10.92
N ASN A 260 7.61 -6.05 -9.93
CA ASN A 260 8.13 -4.70 -10.12
C ASN A 260 9.56 -4.74 -10.68
N LEU A 261 9.85 -3.93 -11.69
CA LEU A 261 11.15 -3.91 -12.34
C LEU A 261 12.20 -3.17 -11.52
N TYR A 262 11.80 -2.37 -10.53
CA TYR A 262 12.71 -1.77 -9.56
C TYR A 262 12.76 -2.65 -8.31
N VAL A 263 13.93 -3.21 -8.03
CA VAL A 263 14.13 -4.19 -6.96
C VAL A 263 15.25 -3.74 -6.04
N TRP A 264 15.28 -4.25 -4.81
CA TRP A 264 16.39 -4.02 -3.88
C TRP A 264 17.33 -5.22 -3.89
N ASP A 265 18.52 -5.06 -4.44
CA ASP A 265 19.49 -6.16 -4.56
C ASP A 265 20.50 -6.20 -3.42
N PHE A 266 20.92 -7.41 -3.09
CA PHE A 266 22.02 -7.65 -2.17
C PHE A 266 22.66 -8.99 -2.50
N GLY A 267 23.82 -9.28 -1.91
CA GLY A 267 24.35 -10.63 -1.99
C GLY A 267 24.93 -11.12 -0.70
N VAL A 268 24.96 -12.44 -0.59
CA VAL A 268 25.43 -13.17 0.57
C VAL A 268 26.80 -13.73 0.22
N ASP A 269 27.81 -13.33 0.97
CA ASP A 269 29.15 -13.90 0.84
C ASP A 269 29.25 -15.24 1.57
N GLY A 270 30.04 -16.15 1.02
CA GLY A 270 30.38 -17.39 1.73
C GLY A 270 31.31 -17.08 2.89
N THR A 271 31.07 -17.68 4.06
CA THR A 271 31.99 -17.62 5.18
C THR A 271 33.33 -18.21 4.73
N THR A 272 34.31 -17.33 4.50
CA THR A 272 35.66 -17.76 4.11
C THR A 272 36.36 -18.23 5.39
N GLY A 273 36.04 -19.43 5.86
CA GLY A 273 36.40 -19.84 7.23
C GLY A 273 36.21 -21.32 7.56
N ALA A 274 36.23 -22.22 6.58
CA ALA A 274 36.43 -23.65 6.84
C ALA A 274 37.36 -24.19 5.76
N LYS A 275 38.66 -24.05 5.98
CA LYS A 275 39.68 -24.79 5.24
C LYS A 275 39.39 -26.26 5.52
N ALA A 276 38.81 -26.96 4.55
CA ALA A 276 38.67 -28.41 4.59
C ALA A 276 40.08 -28.98 4.79
N THR A 277 40.37 -29.44 6.01
CA THR A 277 41.55 -30.25 6.32
C THR A 277 41.49 -31.47 5.42
N ALA A 278 42.39 -31.52 4.44
CA ALA A 278 42.60 -32.67 3.59
C ALA A 278 42.85 -33.91 4.47
N PRO A 279 42.26 -35.08 4.17
CA PRO A 279 42.56 -36.29 4.91
C PRO A 279 44.02 -36.66 4.66
N ALA A 280 44.76 -36.85 5.76
CA ALA A 280 46.13 -37.33 5.73
C ALA A 280 46.18 -38.69 5.02
N LYS A 281 47.01 -38.78 3.97
CA LYS A 281 47.41 -40.06 3.38
C LYS A 281 48.05 -40.92 4.47
N LYS A 282 47.48 -42.08 4.73
CA LYS A 282 48.11 -43.13 5.53
C LYS A 282 48.91 -44.01 4.58
N ASN A 283 50.23 -44.04 4.78
CA ASN A 283 51.13 -45.06 4.22
C ASN A 283 50.85 -46.42 4.87
#